data_AF-A0A9D2T6K2-F1
#
_entry.id   AF-A0A9D2T6K2-F1
#
_cell.length_a   1.000
_cell.length_b   1.000
_cell.length_c   1.000
_cell.angle_alpha   90.00
_cell.angle_beta   90.00
_cell.angle_gamma   90.00
#
_symmetry.space_group_name_H-M   'P 1'
#
loop_
_entity.id
_entity.type
_entity.pdbx_description
1 polymer ?
#
loop_
_entity_poly.entity_id
_entity_poly.type
_entity_poly.pdbx_seq_one_letter_code
_entity_poly.pdbx_strand_id
1 'polypeptide(L)'
;MGVLCIRMLGNLMMRYNGEEVERDLSGNGKILQLFLILAWAGKRGISRGRLQDYLYDVRTDNTGNALRVSLSRLRRQLEESGAAGPGAIQYKKGNYILNDSELTINVDAVLFEEAYNRAAAADDAEVRLGLLEKAAGYYGGEFLPAMSGDSWVESMRGRYQEMYVACVKEICRLWKKRGDLEKVAAQCRTALRVCPMEEWSELLIESLLSLKQYREAKKAYSDAAQLFFGKESQEPSKRRLERFRKMGSRIQMMEKERQDVKEELKETGSRKGAYYCNYPGFLDCFHMCARVSERRDIGAHLMICTAVSRNGREVQDEKELQELTESLSQIMREKLRRGDAYTVYRPGCLLVLLNHVEKRDLERVKERIRSGFRDQNEGRATLRFEIVKVSEWMKGG
;
A
#
# COMPACT_ATOMS: atom_id res chain seq x y z
N MET A 1 48.57 2.53 -15.12
CA MET A 1 47.14 2.20 -15.24
C MET A 1 46.27 2.96 -14.24
N GLY A 2 45.60 4.02 -14.71
CA GLY A 2 44.53 4.69 -13.97
C GLY A 2 43.19 3.95 -14.11
N VAL A 3 42.31 4.11 -13.13
CA VAL A 3 40.97 3.50 -13.11
C VAL A 3 39.92 4.60 -13.03
N LEU A 4 39.03 4.65 -14.03
CA LEU A 4 37.89 5.54 -14.07
C LEU A 4 36.60 4.75 -13.86
N CYS A 5 35.88 5.02 -12.77
CA CYS A 5 34.56 4.47 -12.52
C CYS A 5 33.50 5.52 -12.89
N ILE A 6 32.53 5.13 -13.72
CA ILE A 6 31.43 5.99 -14.17
C ILE A 6 30.11 5.34 -13.74
N ARG A 7 29.33 6.09 -12.98
CA ARG A 7 27.95 5.74 -12.64
C ARG A 7 26.99 6.42 -13.60
N MET A 8 26.21 5.63 -14.32
CA MET A 8 25.19 6.07 -15.28
C MET A 8 23.79 5.58 -14.88
N LEU A 9 23.66 4.60 -13.98
CA LEU A 9 22.39 4.14 -13.40
C LEU A 9 22.09 4.92 -12.10
N GLY A 10 21.30 5.97 -12.26
CA GLY A 10 21.09 7.05 -11.28
C GLY A 10 21.88 8.30 -11.64
N ASN A 11 22.12 9.16 -10.64
CA ASN A 11 22.86 10.40 -10.84
C ASN A 11 24.28 10.13 -11.36
N LEU A 12 24.66 10.89 -12.40
CA LEU A 12 25.97 10.81 -13.01
C LEU A 12 27.05 11.10 -11.97
N MET A 13 27.96 10.14 -11.76
CA MET A 13 29.12 10.29 -10.91
C MET A 13 30.32 9.70 -11.64
N MET A 14 31.48 10.34 -11.51
CA MET A 14 32.74 9.77 -11.98
C MET A 14 33.81 9.83 -10.91
N ARG A 15 34.59 8.76 -10.79
CA ARG A 15 35.74 8.70 -9.89
C ARG A 15 36.97 8.23 -10.63
N TYR A 16 38.04 9.01 -10.59
CA TYR A 16 39.34 8.65 -11.14
C TYR A 16 40.29 8.29 -10.00
N ASN A 17 40.81 7.07 -10.00
CA ASN A 17 41.65 6.50 -8.93
C ASN A 17 41.04 6.65 -7.52
N GLY A 18 39.70 6.66 -7.44
CA GLY A 18 38.95 6.78 -6.18
C GLY A 18 38.50 8.20 -5.84
N GLU A 19 39.07 9.22 -6.46
CA GLU A 19 38.72 10.63 -6.24
C GLU A 19 37.60 11.08 -7.17
N GLU A 20 36.64 11.84 -6.64
CA GLU A 20 35.51 12.35 -7.41
C GLU A 20 35.97 13.43 -8.39
N VAL A 21 35.57 13.27 -9.65
CA VAL A 21 35.89 14.25 -10.68
C VAL A 21 34.85 15.36 -10.61
N GLU A 22 35.22 16.53 -10.10
CA GLU A 22 34.34 17.70 -10.04
C GLU A 22 33.83 18.05 -11.44
N ARG A 23 32.52 18.27 -11.53
CA ARG A 23 31.87 18.71 -12.76
C ARG A 23 30.94 19.87 -12.47
N ASP A 24 31.08 20.89 -13.31
CA ASP A 24 30.03 21.88 -13.46
C ASP A 24 28.86 21.23 -14.21
N LEU A 25 27.89 20.69 -13.45
CA LEU A 25 26.67 20.06 -13.96
C LEU A 25 25.71 21.07 -14.60
N SER A 26 26.05 22.36 -14.58
CA SER A 26 25.21 23.44 -15.08
C SER A 26 25.11 23.51 -16.62
N GLY A 27 25.89 22.71 -17.35
CA GLY A 27 25.81 22.62 -18.81
C GLY A 27 26.10 21.21 -19.34
N ASN A 28 25.06 20.46 -19.70
CA ASN A 28 25.13 19.22 -20.47
C ASN A 28 25.77 19.48 -21.86
N GLY A 29 27.09 19.56 -21.93
CA GLY A 29 27.82 19.78 -23.17
C GLY A 29 27.87 18.52 -24.02
N LYS A 30 27.68 18.66 -25.34
CA LYS A 30 27.81 17.55 -26.33
C LYS A 30 29.12 16.76 -26.21
N ILE A 31 30.19 17.37 -25.70
CA ILE A 31 31.48 16.69 -25.47
C ILE A 31 31.38 15.67 -24.34
N LEU A 32 30.69 16.03 -23.25
CA LEU A 32 30.43 15.11 -22.14
C LEU A 32 29.58 13.92 -22.59
N GLN A 33 28.48 14.20 -23.29
CA GLN A 33 27.61 13.16 -23.84
C GLN A 33 28.38 12.22 -24.76
N LEU A 34 29.21 12.76 -25.67
CA LEU A 34 30.09 11.98 -26.53
C LEU A 34 31.05 11.08 -25.72
N PHE A 35 31.67 11.62 -24.67
CA PHE A 35 32.53 10.84 -23.79
C PHE A 35 31.79 9.69 -23.12
N LEU A 36 30.61 9.95 -22.56
CA LEU A 36 29.79 8.94 -21.88
C LEU A 36 29.34 7.83 -22.83
N ILE A 37 28.94 8.17 -24.05
CA ILE A 37 28.56 7.19 -25.08
C ILE A 37 29.76 6.30 -25.44
N LEU A 38 30.94 6.89 -25.63
CA LEU A 38 32.15 6.13 -25.96
C LEU A 38 32.61 5.24 -24.80
N ALA A 39 32.52 5.73 -23.56
CA ALA A 39 32.81 4.95 -22.36
C ALA A 39 31.84 3.76 -22.20
N TRP A 40 30.55 3.98 -22.40
CA TRP A 40 29.53 2.94 -22.38
C TRP A 40 29.72 1.90 -23.51
N ALA A 41 30.10 2.35 -24.71
CA ALA A 41 30.39 1.46 -25.82
C ALA A 41 31.64 0.60 -25.55
N GLY A 42 32.63 1.17 -24.86
CA GLY A 42 33.87 0.50 -24.47
C GLY A 42 34.53 -0.23 -25.64
N LYS A 43 34.98 -1.46 -25.40
CA LYS A 43 35.65 -2.30 -26.41
C LYS A 43 34.74 -2.76 -27.56
N ARG A 44 33.41 -2.78 -27.35
CA ARG A 44 32.44 -3.10 -28.42
C ARG A 44 32.45 -2.03 -29.51
N GLY A 45 32.74 -0.79 -29.13
CA GLY A 45 32.70 0.37 -30.01
C GLY A 45 31.29 0.75 -30.45
N ILE A 46 31.18 1.90 -31.10
CA ILE A 46 29.93 2.42 -31.62
C ILE A 46 30.11 2.90 -33.06
N SER A 47 29.16 2.53 -33.93
CA SER A 47 29.23 2.92 -35.33
C SER A 47 29.11 4.42 -35.48
N ARG A 48 29.74 4.98 -36.52
CA ARG A 48 29.63 6.42 -36.81
C ARG A 48 28.18 6.88 -36.90
N GLY A 49 27.33 6.12 -37.57
CA GLY A 49 25.90 6.45 -37.72
C GLY A 49 25.19 6.49 -36.37
N ARG A 50 25.32 5.44 -35.55
CA ARG A 50 24.67 5.39 -34.24
C ARG A 50 25.19 6.48 -33.29
N LEU A 51 26.48 6.80 -33.36
CA LEU A 51 27.04 7.90 -32.59
C LEU A 51 26.48 9.26 -33.02
N GLN A 52 26.21 9.45 -34.32
CA GLN A 52 25.53 10.65 -34.81
C GLN A 52 24.09 10.72 -34.31
N ASP A 53 23.36 9.60 -34.34
CA ASP A 53 21.97 9.54 -33.86
C ASP A 53 21.88 9.86 -32.37
N TYR A 54 22.82 9.37 -31.57
CA TYR A 54 22.81 9.58 -30.12
C TYR A 54 23.21 10.99 -29.71
N LEU A 55 23.96 11.71 -30.55
CA LEU A 55 24.51 13.03 -30.23
C LEU A 55 23.75 14.18 -30.90
N TYR A 56 23.01 13.88 -31.97
CA TYR A 56 22.30 14.85 -32.78
C TYR A 56 20.91 14.31 -33.12
N ASP A 57 19.86 14.92 -32.56
CA ASP A 57 18.48 14.47 -32.78
C ASP A 57 18.06 14.53 -34.26
N VAL A 58 18.65 15.44 -35.04
CA VAL A 58 18.42 15.58 -36.48
C VAL A 58 19.75 15.53 -37.24
N ARG A 59 19.85 14.60 -38.19
CA ARG A 59 20.98 14.55 -39.12
C ARG A 59 20.84 15.61 -40.20
N THR A 60 21.89 16.37 -40.40
CA THR A 60 22.07 17.31 -41.51
C THR A 60 23.36 16.96 -42.27
N ASP A 61 23.59 17.56 -43.43
CA ASP A 61 24.83 17.37 -44.20
C ASP A 61 26.08 17.74 -43.37
N ASN A 62 25.94 18.63 -42.39
CA ASN A 62 27.01 19.08 -41.51
C ASN A 62 27.24 18.19 -40.28
N THR A 63 26.36 17.23 -39.99
CA THR A 63 26.47 16.35 -38.81
C THR A 63 27.77 15.53 -38.82
N GLY A 64 28.29 15.19 -40.01
CA GLY A 64 29.60 14.55 -40.14
C GLY A 64 30.77 15.40 -39.65
N ASN A 65 30.76 16.69 -40.00
CA ASN A 65 31.80 17.64 -39.60
C ASN A 65 31.67 18.03 -38.12
N ALA A 66 30.44 18.23 -37.64
CA ALA A 66 30.17 18.50 -36.23
C ALA A 66 30.70 17.38 -35.30
N LEU A 67 30.54 16.12 -35.71
CA LEU A 67 31.07 14.97 -34.96
C LEU A 67 32.59 14.98 -34.93
N ARG A 68 33.26 15.27 -36.07
CA ARG A 68 34.73 15.35 -36.13
C ARG A 68 35.27 16.45 -35.21
N VAL A 69 34.63 17.62 -35.20
CA VAL A 69 35.00 18.73 -34.30
C VAL A 69 34.82 18.32 -32.83
N SER A 70 33.72 17.64 -32.50
CA SER A 70 33.45 17.17 -31.13
C SER A 70 34.46 16.12 -30.67
N LEU A 71 34.81 15.16 -31.54
CA LEU A 71 35.84 14.16 -31.28
C LEU A 71 37.23 14.78 -31.10
N SER A 72 37.58 15.78 -31.91
CA SER A 72 38.85 16.50 -31.78
C SER A 72 38.95 17.22 -30.44
N ARG A 73 37.89 17.93 -30.05
CA ARG A 73 37.81 18.59 -28.73
C ARG A 73 37.90 17.59 -27.58
N LEU A 74 37.21 16.46 -27.67
CA LEU A 74 37.26 15.42 -26.64
C LEU A 74 38.66 14.83 -26.49
N ARG A 75 39.34 14.52 -27.59
CA ARG A 75 40.74 14.03 -27.55
C ARG A 75 41.65 15.00 -26.83
N ARG A 76 41.58 16.29 -27.18
CA ARG A 76 42.37 17.33 -26.53
C ARG A 76 42.10 17.41 -25.02
N GLN A 77 40.84 17.33 -24.59
CA GLN A 77 40.51 17.34 -23.15
C GLN A 77 41.03 16.11 -22.40
N LEU A 78 40.99 14.93 -23.02
CA LEU A 78 41.54 13.71 -22.43
C LEU A 78 43.07 13.77 -22.29
N GLU A 79 43.74 14.34 -23.28
CA GLU A 79 45.19 14.57 -23.26
C GLU A 79 45.58 15.62 -22.20
N GLU A 80 44.90 16.78 -22.18
CA GLU A 80 45.16 17.89 -21.24
C GLU A 80 44.93 17.46 -19.78
N SER A 81 43.97 16.57 -19.52
CA SER A 81 43.71 16.02 -18.19
C SER A 81 44.68 14.91 -17.77
N GLY A 82 45.51 14.42 -18.70
CA GLY A 82 46.36 13.25 -18.46
C GLY A 82 45.59 11.95 -18.22
N ALA A 83 44.27 11.94 -18.45
CA ALA A 83 43.41 10.79 -18.19
C ALA A 83 43.57 9.69 -19.25
N ALA A 84 43.86 10.08 -20.50
CA ALA A 84 44.15 9.15 -21.58
C ALA A 84 45.10 9.77 -22.61
N GLY A 85 45.86 8.94 -23.32
CA GLY A 85 46.80 9.38 -24.33
C GLY A 85 46.14 9.79 -25.67
N PRO A 86 46.91 10.37 -26.60
CA PRO A 86 46.42 10.88 -27.89
C PRO A 86 45.78 9.80 -28.80
N GLY A 87 46.06 8.52 -28.53
CA GLY A 87 45.51 7.37 -29.23
C GLY A 87 44.26 6.74 -28.61
N ALA A 88 43.69 7.31 -27.54
CA ALA A 88 42.62 6.68 -26.76
C ALA A 88 41.32 6.47 -27.55
N ILE A 89 40.98 7.40 -28.46
CA ILE A 89 39.77 7.30 -29.31
C ILE A 89 40.15 6.90 -30.74
N GLN A 90 39.93 5.64 -31.07
CA GLN A 90 40.31 5.01 -32.33
C GLN A 90 39.10 4.77 -33.23
N TYR A 91 39.29 4.87 -34.54
CA TYR A 91 38.29 4.45 -35.52
C TYR A 91 38.72 3.15 -36.20
N LYS A 92 38.00 2.05 -35.96
CA LYS A 92 38.33 0.71 -36.45
C LYS A 92 37.08 0.01 -37.00
N LYS A 93 37.16 -0.52 -38.23
CA LYS A 93 36.08 -1.27 -38.90
C LYS A 93 34.70 -0.60 -38.82
N GLY A 94 34.64 0.72 -39.02
CA GLY A 94 33.39 1.48 -39.00
C GLY A 94 32.95 2.03 -37.63
N ASN A 95 33.65 1.66 -36.55
CA ASN A 95 33.30 2.00 -35.18
C ASN A 95 34.32 2.91 -34.51
N TYR A 96 33.85 3.82 -33.67
CA TYR A 96 34.67 4.53 -32.70
C TYR A 96 34.79 3.69 -31.43
N ILE A 97 36.01 3.55 -30.92
CA ILE A 97 36.35 2.78 -29.73
C ILE A 97 37.17 3.68 -28.82
N LEU A 98 36.72 3.83 -27.57
CA LEU A 98 37.54 4.41 -26.50
C LEU A 98 38.27 3.26 -25.81
N ASN A 99 39.58 3.15 -26.08
CA ASN A 99 40.43 2.12 -25.50
C ASN A 99 41.86 2.66 -25.40
N ASP A 100 42.34 2.76 -24.16
CA ASP A 100 43.69 3.19 -23.83
C ASP A 100 44.32 2.12 -22.92
N SER A 101 45.57 1.74 -23.19
CA SER A 101 46.27 0.70 -22.41
C SER A 101 46.54 1.14 -20.97
N GLU A 102 46.61 2.45 -20.71
CA GLU A 102 46.86 3.01 -19.39
C GLU A 102 45.59 3.41 -18.64
N LEU A 103 44.39 3.25 -19.22
CA LEU A 103 43.13 3.62 -18.60
C LEU A 103 42.12 2.46 -18.60
N THR A 104 41.73 2.00 -17.42
CA THR A 104 40.58 1.09 -17.26
C THR A 104 39.33 1.89 -16.98
N ILE A 105 38.30 1.73 -17.80
CA ILE A 105 37.00 2.41 -17.63
C ILE A 105 35.95 1.39 -17.20
N ASN A 106 35.41 1.58 -16.00
CA ASN A 106 34.35 0.76 -15.44
C ASN A 106 33.05 1.56 -15.46
N VAL A 107 32.08 1.11 -16.26
CA VAL A 107 30.76 1.73 -16.34
C VAL A 107 29.75 0.80 -15.68
N ASP A 108 29.06 1.28 -14.65
CA ASP A 108 28.04 0.50 -13.92
C ASP A 108 26.98 -0.13 -14.84
N ALA A 109 26.54 0.60 -15.85
CA ALA A 109 25.55 0.15 -16.81
C ALA A 109 26.08 -1.00 -17.67
N VAL A 110 27.36 -0.99 -18.04
CA VAL A 110 28.01 -2.09 -18.77
C VAL A 110 28.20 -3.30 -17.85
N LEU A 111 28.67 -3.08 -16.62
CA LEU A 111 28.82 -4.14 -15.62
C LEU A 111 27.47 -4.80 -15.27
N PHE A 112 26.40 -4.02 -15.27
CA PHE A 112 25.04 -4.49 -15.13
C PHE A 112 24.63 -5.41 -16.30
N GLU A 113 24.84 -4.99 -17.56
CA GLU A 113 24.54 -5.83 -18.72
C GLU A 113 25.34 -7.15 -18.68
N GLU A 114 26.62 -7.10 -18.34
CA GLU A 114 27.47 -8.28 -18.26
C GLU A 114 27.01 -9.26 -17.19
N ALA A 115 26.71 -8.78 -15.97
CA ALA A 115 26.21 -9.62 -14.89
C ALA A 115 24.85 -10.24 -15.25
N TYR A 116 23.94 -9.46 -15.85
CA TYR A 116 22.63 -9.93 -16.30
C TYR A 116 22.74 -11.04 -17.37
N ASN A 117 23.55 -10.81 -18.41
CA ASN A 117 23.71 -11.78 -19.48
C ASN A 117 24.39 -13.07 -19.00
N ARG A 118 25.35 -12.96 -18.07
CA ARG A 118 25.96 -14.13 -17.42
C ARG A 118 24.95 -14.90 -16.57
N ALA A 119 24.05 -14.20 -15.87
CA ALA A 119 22.98 -14.86 -15.12
C ALA A 119 22.04 -15.64 -16.05
N ALA A 120 21.69 -15.05 -17.20
CA ALA A 120 20.84 -15.71 -18.21
C ALA A 120 21.47 -16.98 -18.78
N ALA A 121 22.81 -17.03 -18.88
CA ALA A 121 23.56 -18.19 -19.36
C ALA A 121 23.93 -19.19 -18.25
N ALA A 122 23.69 -18.88 -16.98
CA ALA A 122 24.06 -19.77 -15.87
C ALA A 122 22.99 -20.85 -15.67
N ASP A 123 23.38 -22.13 -15.69
CA ASP A 123 22.47 -23.25 -15.44
C ASP A 123 22.18 -23.47 -13.95
N ASP A 124 23.18 -23.25 -13.10
CA ASP A 124 23.05 -23.38 -11.65
C ASP A 124 22.25 -22.22 -11.05
N ALA A 125 21.26 -22.56 -10.22
CA ALA A 125 20.35 -21.58 -9.64
C ALA A 125 21.00 -20.67 -8.58
N GLU A 126 22.04 -21.13 -7.88
CA GLU A 126 22.77 -20.32 -6.89
C GLU A 126 23.68 -19.32 -7.59
N VAL A 127 24.43 -19.78 -8.59
CA VAL A 127 25.28 -18.92 -9.43
C VAL A 127 24.42 -17.88 -10.14
N ARG A 128 23.28 -18.30 -10.70
CA ARG A 128 22.31 -17.39 -11.32
C ARG A 128 21.81 -16.34 -10.32
N LEU A 129 21.40 -16.75 -9.12
CA LEU A 129 20.92 -15.84 -8.09
C LEU A 129 21.98 -14.80 -7.72
N GLY A 130 23.21 -15.22 -7.42
CA GLY A 130 24.29 -14.31 -7.07
C GLY A 130 24.65 -13.33 -8.20
N LEU A 131 24.58 -13.76 -9.47
CA LEU A 131 24.78 -12.89 -10.63
C LEU A 131 23.64 -11.87 -10.79
N LEU A 132 22.39 -12.29 -10.57
CA LEU A 132 21.24 -11.39 -10.61
C LEU A 132 21.28 -10.36 -9.48
N GLU A 133 21.63 -10.77 -8.26
CA GLU A 133 21.79 -9.85 -7.12
C GLU A 133 22.91 -8.85 -7.38
N LYS A 134 24.04 -9.30 -7.92
CA LYS A 134 25.12 -8.42 -8.37
C LYS A 134 24.65 -7.44 -9.44
N ALA A 135 23.90 -7.92 -10.43
CA ALA A 135 23.34 -7.08 -11.48
C ALA A 135 22.41 -6.02 -10.88
N ALA A 136 21.41 -6.42 -10.08
CA ALA A 136 20.48 -5.52 -9.42
C ALA A 136 21.21 -4.48 -8.53
N GLY A 137 22.34 -4.85 -7.91
CA GLY A 137 23.15 -3.95 -7.10
C GLY A 137 23.81 -2.80 -7.88
N TYR A 138 24.02 -2.93 -9.19
CA TYR A 138 24.50 -1.81 -10.03
C TYR A 138 23.39 -0.81 -10.37
N TYR A 139 22.11 -1.22 -10.30
CA TYR A 139 21.00 -0.37 -10.67
C TYR A 139 20.63 0.59 -9.53
N GLY A 140 21.18 1.80 -9.60
CA GLY A 140 20.97 2.83 -8.60
C GLY A 140 19.82 3.80 -8.88
N GLY A 141 19.08 3.63 -9.99
CA GLY A 141 18.03 4.53 -10.45
C GLY A 141 17.96 4.61 -11.96
N GLU A 142 17.17 5.56 -12.48
CA GLU A 142 17.03 5.79 -13.91
C GLU A 142 18.37 6.10 -14.60
N PHE A 143 18.51 5.74 -15.88
CA PHE A 143 19.72 6.01 -16.63
C PHE A 143 19.88 7.52 -16.87
N LEU A 144 20.95 8.12 -16.33
CA LEU A 144 21.32 9.54 -16.48
C LEU A 144 20.15 10.55 -16.39
N PRO A 145 19.46 10.66 -15.24
CA PRO A 145 18.26 11.49 -15.11
C PRO A 145 18.52 13.00 -15.35
N ALA A 146 19.74 13.48 -15.09
CA ALA A 146 20.14 14.86 -15.39
C ALA A 146 20.25 15.17 -16.90
N MET A 147 20.26 14.15 -17.74
CA MET A 147 20.30 14.24 -19.21
C MET A 147 18.96 13.77 -19.84
N SER A 148 17.86 13.81 -19.06
CA SER A 148 16.53 13.49 -19.56
C SER A 148 16.15 14.35 -20.75
N GLY A 149 15.51 13.74 -21.76
CA GLY A 149 15.13 14.40 -23.01
C GLY A 149 16.11 14.13 -24.18
N ASP A 150 17.34 13.70 -23.91
CA ASP A 150 18.23 13.20 -24.95
C ASP A 150 17.72 11.84 -25.48
N SER A 151 17.60 11.71 -26.80
CA SER A 151 17.03 10.50 -27.44
C SER A 151 17.73 9.19 -27.05
N TRP A 152 19.06 9.19 -26.90
CA TRP A 152 19.81 8.02 -26.47
C TRP A 152 19.58 7.68 -24.98
N VAL A 153 19.42 8.70 -24.12
CA VAL A 153 19.13 8.50 -22.68
C VAL A 153 17.78 7.83 -22.53
N GLU A 154 16.75 8.32 -23.24
CA GLU A 154 15.40 7.73 -23.16
C GLU A 154 15.37 6.28 -23.68
N SER A 155 16.10 5.99 -24.77
CA SER A 155 16.23 4.63 -25.28
C SER A 155 16.91 3.69 -24.27
N MET A 156 17.98 4.15 -23.63
CA MET A 156 18.71 3.34 -22.64
C MET A 156 17.96 3.22 -21.30
N ARG A 157 17.21 4.25 -20.89
CA ARG A 157 16.38 4.26 -19.68
C ARG A 157 15.40 3.09 -19.68
N GLY A 158 14.61 2.95 -20.75
CA GLY A 158 13.63 1.85 -20.88
C GLY A 158 14.30 0.48 -20.84
N ARG A 159 15.37 0.30 -21.63
CA ARG A 159 16.13 -0.97 -21.69
C ARG A 159 16.65 -1.39 -20.31
N TYR A 160 17.31 -0.48 -19.57
CA TYR A 160 17.88 -0.82 -18.27
C TYR A 160 16.82 -1.03 -17.20
N GLN A 161 15.73 -0.28 -17.25
CA GLN A 161 14.60 -0.49 -16.37
C GLN A 161 13.98 -1.88 -16.59
N GLU A 162 13.75 -2.28 -17.84
CA GLU A 162 13.23 -3.62 -18.17
C GLU A 162 14.14 -4.74 -17.66
N MET A 163 15.45 -4.62 -17.88
CA MET A 163 16.44 -5.57 -17.36
C MET A 163 16.42 -5.64 -15.83
N TYR A 164 16.33 -4.50 -15.15
CA TYR A 164 16.27 -4.45 -13.70
C TYR A 164 15.01 -5.10 -13.16
N VAL A 165 13.85 -4.81 -13.76
CA VAL A 165 12.58 -5.44 -13.39
C VAL A 165 12.66 -6.96 -13.58
N ALA A 166 13.25 -7.43 -14.68
CA ALA A 166 13.48 -8.85 -14.90
C ALA A 166 14.38 -9.48 -13.82
N CYS A 167 15.48 -8.81 -13.43
CA CYS A 167 16.33 -9.25 -12.33
C CYS A 167 15.54 -9.42 -11.04
N VAL A 168 14.83 -8.37 -10.61
CA VAL A 168 14.10 -8.38 -9.33
C VAL A 168 13.00 -9.45 -9.34
N LYS A 169 12.26 -9.61 -10.45
CA LYS A 169 11.24 -10.67 -10.59
C LYS A 169 11.87 -12.05 -10.39
N GLU A 170 13.00 -12.32 -11.02
CA GLU A 170 13.67 -13.61 -10.94
C GLU A 170 14.32 -13.87 -9.56
N ILE A 171 14.97 -12.87 -8.97
CA ILE A 171 15.50 -12.93 -7.59
C ILE A 171 14.38 -13.29 -6.61
N CYS A 172 13.27 -12.55 -6.66
CA CYS A 172 12.12 -12.80 -5.80
C CYS A 172 11.51 -14.19 -6.04
N ARG A 173 11.46 -14.67 -7.29
CA ARG A 173 10.98 -16.01 -7.62
C ARG A 173 11.88 -17.09 -7.02
N LEU A 174 13.20 -16.94 -7.12
CA LEU A 174 14.18 -17.89 -6.58
C LEU A 174 14.12 -17.93 -5.05
N TRP A 175 14.05 -16.77 -4.38
CA TRP A 175 13.88 -16.72 -2.92
C TRP A 175 12.55 -17.32 -2.46
N LYS A 176 11.44 -17.05 -3.16
CA LYS A 176 10.15 -17.69 -2.89
C LYS A 176 10.20 -19.21 -2.97
N LYS A 177 10.87 -19.76 -3.99
CA LYS A 177 11.03 -21.23 -4.13
C LYS A 177 11.77 -21.86 -2.95
N ARG A 178 12.67 -21.11 -2.31
CA ARG A 178 13.40 -21.53 -1.11
C ARG A 178 12.62 -21.29 0.19
N GLY A 179 11.47 -20.63 0.13
CA GLY A 179 10.69 -20.24 1.30
C GLY A 179 11.25 -19.05 2.07
N ASP A 180 12.29 -18.38 1.55
CA ASP A 180 12.97 -17.27 2.23
C ASP A 180 12.24 -15.94 1.97
N LEU A 181 11.10 -15.77 2.65
CA LEU A 181 10.24 -14.61 2.47
C LEU A 181 10.84 -13.32 3.06
N GLU A 182 11.75 -13.41 4.04
CA GLU A 182 12.45 -12.23 4.55
C GLU A 182 13.32 -11.58 3.47
N LYS A 183 14.04 -12.39 2.68
CA LYS A 183 14.83 -11.86 1.57
C LYS A 183 13.98 -11.30 0.44
N VAL A 184 12.82 -11.91 0.16
CA VAL A 184 11.84 -11.32 -0.78
C VAL A 184 11.41 -9.94 -0.31
N ALA A 185 11.02 -9.79 0.96
CA ALA A 185 10.64 -8.50 1.53
C ALA A 185 11.78 -7.48 1.48
N ALA A 186 13.02 -7.88 1.81
CA ALA A 186 14.20 -7.02 1.73
C ALA A 186 14.50 -6.56 0.28
N GLN A 187 14.39 -7.47 -0.68
CA GLN A 187 14.58 -7.15 -2.10
C GLN A 187 13.51 -6.16 -2.60
N CYS A 188 12.24 -6.36 -2.25
CA CYS A 188 11.16 -5.45 -2.62
C CYS A 188 11.34 -4.05 -2.02
N ARG A 189 11.78 -3.94 -0.75
CA ARG A 189 12.11 -2.63 -0.14
C ARG A 189 13.22 -1.91 -0.91
N THR A 190 14.25 -2.63 -1.33
CA THR A 190 15.33 -2.05 -2.13
C THR A 190 14.82 -1.62 -3.50
N ALA A 191 14.02 -2.46 -4.16
CA ALA A 191 13.43 -2.13 -5.45
C ALA A 191 12.53 -0.90 -5.40
N LEU A 192 11.69 -0.76 -4.37
CA LEU A 192 10.83 0.41 -4.18
C LEU A 192 11.59 1.73 -4.01
N ARG A 193 12.85 1.69 -3.56
CA ARG A 193 13.68 2.91 -3.42
C ARG A 193 14.26 3.40 -4.76
N VAL A 194 14.59 2.48 -5.67
CA VAL A 194 15.30 2.80 -6.92
C VAL A 194 14.40 2.79 -8.15
N CYS A 195 13.35 1.95 -8.15
CA CYS A 195 12.39 1.83 -9.22
C CYS A 195 11.01 1.48 -8.60
N PRO A 196 10.29 2.50 -8.09
CA PRO A 196 9.00 2.28 -7.44
C PRO A 196 7.97 1.67 -8.39
N MET A 197 7.44 0.49 -8.02
CA MET A 197 6.37 -0.17 -8.77
C MET A 197 5.36 -0.81 -7.83
N GLU A 198 4.10 -0.84 -8.24
CA GLU A 198 2.99 -1.45 -7.48
C GLU A 198 3.27 -2.93 -7.20
N GLU A 199 3.82 -3.65 -8.18
CA GLU A 199 4.12 -5.07 -8.08
C GLU A 199 5.10 -5.39 -6.94
N TRP A 200 6.06 -4.50 -6.66
CA TRP A 200 6.98 -4.64 -5.53
C TRP A 200 6.29 -4.38 -4.20
N SER A 201 5.31 -3.47 -4.17
CA SER A 201 4.51 -3.19 -2.97
C SER A 201 3.58 -4.34 -2.65
N GLU A 202 2.87 -4.86 -3.66
CA GLU A 202 2.02 -6.06 -3.53
C GLU A 202 2.84 -7.21 -2.95
N LEU A 203 4.00 -7.49 -3.56
CA LEU A 203 4.86 -8.58 -3.14
C LEU A 203 5.43 -8.39 -1.73
N LEU A 204 5.80 -7.17 -1.36
CA LEU A 204 6.25 -6.84 0.00
C LEU A 204 5.15 -7.10 1.01
N ILE A 205 3.94 -6.58 0.78
CA ILE A 205 2.80 -6.73 1.68
C ILE A 205 2.44 -8.22 1.84
N GLU A 206 2.37 -8.98 0.75
CA GLU A 206 2.11 -10.43 0.80
C GLU A 206 3.16 -11.20 1.60
N SER A 207 4.44 -10.87 1.41
CA SER A 207 5.54 -11.52 2.13
C SER A 207 5.47 -11.21 3.63
N LEU A 208 5.23 -9.96 4.00
CA LEU A 208 5.09 -9.54 5.40
C LEU A 208 3.86 -10.17 6.08
N LEU A 209 2.73 -10.26 5.38
CA LEU A 209 1.54 -10.96 5.88
C LEU A 209 1.82 -12.45 6.14
N SER A 210 2.53 -13.10 5.22
CA SER A 210 2.90 -14.52 5.33
C SER A 210 3.89 -14.75 6.49
N LEU A 211 4.79 -13.81 6.73
CA LEU A 211 5.70 -13.77 7.88
C LEU A 211 5.02 -13.33 9.19
N LYS A 212 3.71 -13.05 9.18
CA LYS A 212 2.95 -12.53 10.33
C LYS A 212 3.47 -11.19 10.87
N GLN A 213 4.20 -10.42 10.05
CA GLN A 213 4.72 -9.09 10.36
C GLN A 213 3.66 -8.02 10.04
N TYR A 214 2.49 -8.10 10.68
CA TYR A 214 1.30 -7.31 10.33
C TYR A 214 1.48 -5.81 10.43
N ARG A 215 2.19 -5.32 11.47
CA ARG A 215 2.47 -3.89 11.65
C ARG A 215 3.28 -3.33 10.48
N GLU A 216 4.25 -4.10 10.01
CA GLU A 216 5.07 -3.73 8.84
C GLU A 216 4.25 -3.84 7.56
N ALA A 217 3.40 -4.86 7.41
CA ALA A 217 2.51 -5.01 6.26
C ALA A 217 1.54 -3.81 6.13
N LYS A 218 0.96 -3.36 7.25
CA LYS A 218 0.09 -2.18 7.31
C LYS A 218 0.83 -0.89 6.96
N LYS A 219 2.05 -0.74 7.46
CA LYS A 219 2.91 0.40 7.09
C LYS A 219 3.21 0.37 5.58
N ALA A 220 3.68 -0.76 5.05
CA ALA A 220 3.97 -0.93 3.63
C ALA A 220 2.74 -0.67 2.74
N TYR A 221 1.55 -1.08 3.19
CA TYR A 221 0.28 -0.74 2.55
C TYR A 221 0.02 0.77 2.55
N SER A 222 0.15 1.44 3.69
CA SER A 222 -0.03 2.90 3.76
C SER A 222 0.97 3.65 2.88
N ASP A 223 2.24 3.25 2.91
CA ASP A 223 3.32 3.84 2.13
C ASP A 223 3.04 3.67 0.62
N ALA A 224 2.62 2.48 0.18
CA ALA A 224 2.23 2.22 -1.19
C ALA A 224 0.98 3.03 -1.59
N ALA A 225 0.02 3.19 -0.69
CA ALA A 225 -1.19 3.96 -0.95
C ALA A 225 -0.86 5.42 -1.24
N GLN A 226 0.00 6.00 -0.41
CA GLN A 226 0.46 7.38 -0.56
C GLN A 226 1.29 7.55 -1.84
N LEU A 227 2.15 6.58 -2.15
CA LEU A 227 3.05 6.66 -3.29
C LEU A 227 2.31 6.59 -4.63
N PHE A 228 1.35 5.68 -4.78
CA PHE A 228 0.67 5.42 -6.06
C PHE A 228 -0.69 6.11 -6.20
N PHE A 229 -1.35 6.50 -5.10
CA PHE A 229 -2.67 7.16 -5.16
C PHE A 229 -2.71 8.55 -4.53
N GLY A 230 -1.68 8.94 -3.76
CA GLY A 230 -1.67 10.22 -3.04
C GLY A 230 -1.33 11.46 -3.90
N LYS A 231 -0.82 11.26 -5.13
CA LYS A 231 -0.34 12.35 -6.01
C LYS A 231 -0.87 12.33 -7.44
N GLU A 232 -1.66 11.32 -7.83
CA GLU A 232 -2.18 11.23 -9.21
C GLU A 232 -3.39 12.17 -9.40
N SER A 233 -3.33 13.05 -10.41
CA SER A 233 -4.47 13.85 -10.89
C SER A 233 -5.45 13.03 -11.74
N GLN A 234 -5.19 11.74 -11.96
CA GLN A 234 -6.02 10.81 -12.72
C GLN A 234 -6.56 9.72 -11.81
N GLU A 235 -7.83 9.35 -12.00
CA GLU A 235 -8.46 8.27 -11.23
C GLU A 235 -7.78 6.92 -11.52
N PRO A 236 -7.32 6.19 -10.49
CA PRO A 236 -6.72 4.88 -10.66
C PRO A 236 -7.73 3.86 -11.22
N SER A 237 -7.24 2.93 -12.05
CA SER A 237 -8.10 1.92 -12.67
C SER A 237 -8.84 1.04 -11.65
N LYS A 238 -10.06 0.58 -11.99
CA LYS A 238 -10.87 -0.32 -11.13
C LYS A 238 -10.10 -1.56 -10.68
N ARG A 239 -9.30 -2.17 -11.58
CA ARG A 239 -8.48 -3.35 -11.28
C ARG A 239 -7.42 -3.06 -10.21
N ARG A 240 -6.79 -1.89 -10.29
CA ARG A 240 -5.77 -1.42 -9.34
C ARG A 240 -6.38 -1.20 -7.95
N LEU A 241 -7.53 -0.51 -7.90
CA LEU A 241 -8.28 -0.28 -6.66
C LEU A 241 -8.75 -1.59 -6.00
N GLU A 242 -9.22 -2.55 -6.79
CA GLU A 242 -9.72 -3.83 -6.27
C GLU A 242 -8.61 -4.65 -5.61
N ARG A 243 -7.43 -4.74 -6.22
CA ARG A 243 -6.26 -5.42 -5.63
C ARG A 243 -5.86 -4.79 -4.31
N PHE A 244 -5.79 -3.46 -4.28
CA PHE A 244 -5.44 -2.72 -3.08
C PHE A 244 -6.47 -2.92 -1.95
N ARG A 245 -7.77 -2.87 -2.28
CA ARG A 245 -8.85 -3.19 -1.32
C ARG A 245 -8.72 -4.60 -0.74
N LYS A 246 -8.45 -5.62 -1.57
CA LYS A 246 -8.27 -7.01 -1.10
C LYS A 246 -7.11 -7.13 -0.11
N MET A 247 -5.99 -6.44 -0.35
CA MET A 247 -4.86 -6.41 0.59
C MET A 247 -5.26 -5.74 1.92
N GLY A 248 -5.95 -4.59 1.85
CA GLY A 248 -6.47 -3.89 3.04
C GLY A 248 -7.41 -4.75 3.88
N SER A 249 -8.36 -5.47 3.25
CA SER A 249 -9.27 -6.39 3.95
C SER A 249 -8.54 -7.54 4.63
N ARG A 250 -7.51 -8.11 4.01
CA ARG A 250 -6.69 -9.17 4.62
C ARG A 250 -5.91 -8.66 5.84
N ILE A 251 -5.34 -7.47 5.75
CA ILE A 251 -4.65 -6.83 6.88
C ILE A 251 -5.63 -6.62 8.04
N GLN A 252 -6.84 -6.10 7.76
CA GLN A 252 -7.86 -5.87 8.79
C GLN A 252 -8.36 -7.18 9.42
N MET A 253 -8.60 -8.23 8.63
CA MET A 253 -9.03 -9.54 9.14
C MET A 253 -7.98 -10.12 10.09
N MET A 254 -6.70 -10.06 9.73
CA MET A 254 -5.61 -10.58 10.55
C MET A 254 -5.31 -9.69 11.78
N GLU A 255 -5.58 -8.38 11.72
CA GLU A 255 -5.58 -7.51 12.91
C GLU A 255 -6.67 -7.92 13.90
N LYS A 256 -7.87 -8.25 13.42
CA LYS A 256 -9.00 -8.72 14.26
C LYS A 256 -8.73 -10.08 14.90
N GLU A 257 -8.06 -11.00 14.19
CA GLU A 257 -7.64 -12.29 14.77
C GLU A 257 -6.61 -12.15 15.91
N ARG A 258 -5.93 -11.00 16.03
CA ARG A 258 -4.89 -10.74 17.04
C ARG A 258 -5.41 -9.95 18.25
N GLN A 259 -6.53 -9.26 18.14
CA GLN A 259 -7.22 -8.76 19.35
C GLN A 259 -7.70 -9.99 20.12
N ASP A 260 -7.42 -10.05 21.43
CA ASP A 260 -7.95 -11.12 22.26
C ASP A 260 -9.48 -11.06 22.11
N VAL A 261 -10.08 -12.11 21.56
CA VAL A 261 -11.53 -12.22 21.43
C VAL A 261 -12.19 -11.95 22.78
N LYS A 262 -11.52 -12.29 23.90
CA LYS A 262 -11.99 -11.97 25.25
C LYS A 262 -11.99 -10.46 25.54
N GLU A 263 -11.04 -9.70 25.03
CA GLU A 263 -11.01 -8.23 25.16
C GLU A 263 -12.03 -7.54 24.24
N GLU A 264 -12.27 -8.07 23.03
CA GLU A 264 -13.32 -7.56 22.13
C GLU A 264 -14.73 -7.87 22.66
N LEU A 265 -14.93 -9.06 23.23
CA LEU A 265 -16.17 -9.45 23.91
C LEU A 265 -16.34 -8.80 25.29
N LYS A 266 -15.30 -8.17 25.83
CA LYS A 266 -15.38 -7.50 27.14
C LYS A 266 -16.20 -6.22 27.00
N GLU A 267 -17.31 -6.16 27.72
CA GLU A 267 -18.08 -4.93 27.82
C GLU A 267 -17.19 -3.80 28.37
N THR A 268 -17.04 -2.72 27.60
CA THR A 268 -16.19 -1.58 27.97
C THR A 268 -16.91 -0.70 28.99
N GLY A 269 -16.36 -0.66 30.21
CA GLY A 269 -16.87 0.12 31.35
C GLY A 269 -17.95 -0.61 32.17
N SER A 270 -18.22 -0.10 33.37
CA SER A 270 -19.30 -0.60 34.23
C SER A 270 -20.64 0.02 33.80
N ARG A 271 -21.24 -0.49 32.72
CA ARG A 271 -22.57 -0.06 32.29
C ARG A 271 -23.63 -0.66 33.21
N LYS A 272 -24.42 0.22 33.86
CA LYS A 272 -25.60 -0.17 34.65
C LYS A 272 -26.82 -0.28 33.73
N GLY A 273 -27.79 -1.08 34.15
CA GLY A 273 -29.07 -1.28 33.46
C GLY A 273 -29.01 -2.08 32.16
N ALA A 274 -30.09 -1.99 31.36
CA ALA A 274 -30.26 -2.82 30.17
C ALA A 274 -29.20 -2.53 29.10
N TYR A 275 -28.79 -3.59 28.39
CA TYR A 275 -27.83 -3.51 27.30
C TYR A 275 -28.47 -2.87 26.06
N TYR A 276 -27.91 -1.74 25.61
CA TYR A 276 -28.29 -1.14 24.34
C TYR A 276 -27.57 -1.85 23.19
N CYS A 277 -28.35 -2.27 22.19
CA CYS A 277 -27.83 -2.71 20.90
C CYS A 277 -28.60 -2.03 19.77
N ASN A 278 -27.99 -1.97 18.59
CA ASN A 278 -28.70 -1.55 17.39
C ASN A 278 -29.74 -2.61 17.00
N TYR A 279 -30.67 -2.25 16.11
CA TYR A 279 -31.78 -3.12 15.74
C TYR A 279 -31.34 -4.51 15.20
N PRO A 280 -30.32 -4.62 14.31
CA PRO A 280 -29.80 -5.92 13.90
C PRO A 280 -29.26 -6.77 15.06
N GLY A 281 -28.45 -6.19 15.95
CA GLY A 281 -27.93 -6.90 17.12
C GLY A 281 -29.03 -7.29 18.10
N PHE A 282 -30.11 -6.51 18.19
CA PHE A 282 -31.29 -6.86 18.97
C PHE A 282 -32.02 -8.08 18.40
N LEU A 283 -32.15 -8.17 17.07
CA LEU A 283 -32.74 -9.34 16.42
C LEU A 283 -31.92 -10.60 16.72
N ASP A 284 -30.59 -10.52 16.68
CA ASP A 284 -29.72 -11.64 17.06
C ASP A 284 -29.94 -12.06 18.52
N CYS A 285 -30.01 -11.09 19.45
CA CYS A 285 -30.33 -11.34 20.86
C CYS A 285 -31.70 -12.01 21.04
N PHE A 286 -32.71 -11.52 20.33
CA PHE A 286 -34.08 -12.06 20.36
C PHE A 286 -34.13 -13.49 19.82
N HIS A 287 -33.54 -13.76 18.66
CA HIS A 287 -33.50 -15.10 18.06
C HIS A 287 -32.78 -16.11 18.97
N MET A 288 -31.67 -15.71 19.59
CA MET A 288 -30.97 -16.55 20.55
C MET A 288 -31.82 -16.83 21.79
N CYS A 289 -32.49 -15.81 22.34
CA CYS A 289 -33.39 -15.97 23.49
C CYS A 289 -34.59 -16.87 23.17
N ALA A 290 -35.16 -16.75 21.97
CA ALA A 290 -36.25 -17.61 21.51
C ALA A 290 -35.84 -19.08 21.43
N ARG A 291 -34.68 -19.37 20.81
CA ARG A 291 -34.13 -20.74 20.74
C ARG A 291 -33.85 -21.34 22.12
N VAL A 292 -33.36 -20.54 23.08
CA VAL A 292 -33.16 -21.01 24.46
C VAL A 292 -34.51 -21.30 25.15
N SER A 293 -35.53 -20.48 24.86
CA SER A 293 -36.88 -20.61 25.43
C SER A 293 -37.63 -21.88 24.98
N GLU A 294 -37.23 -22.52 23.87
CA GLU A 294 -37.80 -23.82 23.44
C GLU A 294 -37.45 -24.95 24.41
N ARG A 295 -36.23 -24.91 24.95
CA ARG A 295 -35.69 -26.02 25.75
C ARG A 295 -36.01 -25.87 27.23
N ARG A 296 -36.17 -24.62 27.70
CA ARG A 296 -36.48 -24.28 29.09
C ARG A 296 -37.33 -23.02 29.10
N ASP A 297 -38.40 -22.99 29.89
CA ASP A 297 -39.14 -21.75 30.12
C ASP A 297 -38.29 -20.80 30.97
N ILE A 298 -37.53 -19.94 30.29
CA ILE A 298 -36.63 -18.97 30.94
C ILE A 298 -37.34 -17.68 31.35
N GLY A 299 -38.67 -17.58 31.18
CA GLY A 299 -39.43 -16.38 31.54
C GLY A 299 -39.04 -15.15 30.73
N ALA A 300 -38.84 -15.29 29.42
CA ALA A 300 -38.47 -14.18 28.53
C ALA A 300 -39.68 -13.54 27.86
N HIS A 301 -39.70 -12.20 27.80
CA HIS A 301 -40.78 -11.41 27.23
C HIS A 301 -40.24 -10.31 26.32
N LEU A 302 -40.87 -10.12 25.15
CA LEU A 302 -40.67 -8.94 24.32
C LEU A 302 -41.68 -7.88 24.76
N MET A 303 -41.18 -6.71 25.14
CA MET A 303 -41.98 -5.54 25.48
C MET A 303 -41.75 -4.45 24.44
N ILE A 304 -42.83 -3.93 23.86
CA ILE A 304 -42.82 -2.75 22.99
C ILE A 304 -43.27 -1.56 23.84
N CYS A 305 -42.41 -0.55 23.93
CA CYS A 305 -42.64 0.69 24.69
C CYS A 305 -42.84 1.84 23.71
N THR A 306 -44.06 2.35 23.59
CA THR A 306 -44.39 3.46 22.69
C THR A 306 -44.80 4.70 23.48
N ALA A 307 -44.07 5.79 23.29
CA ALA A 307 -44.40 7.11 23.82
C ALA A 307 -45.63 7.66 23.09
N VAL A 308 -46.60 8.10 23.88
CA VAL A 308 -47.84 8.70 23.40
C VAL A 308 -48.10 9.96 24.21
N SER A 309 -48.83 10.91 23.63
CA SER A 309 -49.31 12.10 24.36
C SER A 309 -50.09 11.70 25.61
N ARG A 310 -50.27 12.62 26.56
CA ARG A 310 -51.07 12.41 27.77
C ARG A 310 -52.49 11.86 27.49
N ASN A 311 -53.06 12.18 26.33
CA ASN A 311 -54.38 11.73 25.90
C ASN A 311 -54.36 10.37 25.17
N GLY A 312 -53.21 9.69 25.14
CA GLY A 312 -53.02 8.39 24.50
C GLY A 312 -52.86 8.42 22.98
N ARG A 313 -52.85 9.60 22.35
CA ARG A 313 -52.65 9.77 20.89
C ARG A 313 -51.17 9.76 20.54
N GLU A 314 -50.84 9.33 19.32
CA GLU A 314 -49.48 9.39 18.80
C GLU A 314 -48.95 10.82 18.77
N VAL A 315 -47.70 10.99 19.18
CA VAL A 315 -46.98 12.26 19.08
C VAL A 315 -46.48 12.38 17.65
N GLN A 316 -46.76 13.52 17.00
CA GLN A 316 -46.37 13.76 15.60
C GLN A 316 -45.14 14.65 15.46
N ASP A 317 -44.81 15.43 16.50
CA ASP A 317 -43.65 16.30 16.48
C ASP A 317 -42.36 15.48 16.57
N GLU A 318 -41.52 15.56 15.53
CA GLU A 318 -40.30 14.76 15.43
C GLU A 318 -39.27 15.11 16.51
N LYS A 319 -39.19 16.39 16.89
CA LYS A 319 -38.26 16.86 17.91
C LYS A 319 -38.69 16.35 19.28
N GLU A 320 -39.98 16.44 19.59
CA GLU A 320 -40.57 15.87 20.80
C GLU A 320 -40.34 14.34 20.84
N LEU A 321 -40.59 13.63 19.74
CA LEU A 321 -40.32 12.19 19.65
C LEU A 321 -38.85 11.84 19.93
N GLN A 322 -37.91 12.66 19.47
CA GLN A 322 -36.49 12.45 19.73
C GLN A 322 -36.17 12.64 21.23
N GLU A 323 -36.67 13.72 21.85
CA GLU A 323 -36.51 13.97 23.29
C GLU A 323 -37.10 12.83 24.14
N LEU A 324 -38.31 12.35 23.79
CA LEU A 324 -38.95 11.23 24.47
C LEU A 324 -38.18 9.90 24.27
N THR A 325 -37.55 9.71 23.11
CA THR A 325 -36.70 8.53 22.81
C THR A 325 -35.45 8.53 23.69
N GLU A 326 -34.82 9.68 23.85
CA GLU A 326 -33.63 9.85 24.69
C GLU A 326 -33.96 9.60 26.17
N SER A 327 -35.07 10.18 26.66
CA SER A 327 -35.58 9.91 28.02
C SER A 327 -35.87 8.43 28.24
N LEU A 328 -36.60 7.78 27.32
CA LEU A 328 -36.85 6.33 27.38
C LEU A 328 -35.56 5.52 27.44
N SER A 329 -34.60 5.83 26.58
CA SER A 329 -33.30 5.15 26.53
C SER A 329 -32.50 5.35 27.83
N GLN A 330 -32.60 6.51 28.48
CA GLN A 330 -32.01 6.74 29.79
C GLN A 330 -32.67 5.87 30.87
N ILE A 331 -34.00 5.79 30.87
CA ILE A 331 -34.75 4.96 31.83
C ILE A 331 -34.38 3.48 31.69
N MET A 332 -34.21 2.97 30.46
CA MET A 332 -33.78 1.59 30.24
C MET A 332 -32.38 1.34 30.86
N ARG A 333 -31.46 2.29 30.72
CA ARG A 333 -30.10 2.22 31.30
C ARG A 333 -30.06 2.39 32.81
N GLU A 334 -31.05 3.06 33.42
CA GLU A 334 -31.02 3.33 34.87
C GLU A 334 -31.90 2.39 35.69
N LYS A 335 -33.02 1.93 35.12
CA LYS A 335 -34.08 1.25 35.89
C LYS A 335 -34.21 -0.23 35.57
N LEU A 336 -33.76 -0.70 34.42
CA LEU A 336 -33.82 -2.13 34.05
C LEU A 336 -32.62 -2.91 34.57
N ARG A 337 -32.65 -4.25 34.43
CA ARG A 337 -31.58 -5.13 34.90
C ARG A 337 -30.50 -5.24 33.82
N ARG A 338 -29.27 -5.54 34.22
CA ARG A 338 -28.15 -5.80 33.28
C ARG A 338 -28.39 -6.97 32.32
N GLY A 339 -29.28 -7.89 32.70
CA GLY A 339 -29.67 -9.01 31.84
C GLY A 339 -30.68 -8.64 30.76
N ASP A 340 -31.32 -7.47 30.83
CA ASP A 340 -32.29 -7.02 29.82
C ASP A 340 -31.56 -6.36 28.63
N ALA A 341 -32.15 -6.39 27.44
CA ALA A 341 -31.62 -5.71 26.26
C ALA A 341 -32.67 -4.79 25.63
N TYR A 342 -32.26 -3.72 24.95
CA TYR A 342 -33.18 -2.83 24.24
C TYR A 342 -32.59 -2.23 22.97
N THR A 343 -33.47 -1.83 22.05
CA THR A 343 -33.16 -1.06 20.84
C THR A 343 -34.23 -0.01 20.60
N VAL A 344 -33.87 1.06 19.88
CA VAL A 344 -34.85 1.97 19.27
C VAL A 344 -35.34 1.32 17.98
N TYR A 345 -36.66 1.14 17.84
CA TYR A 345 -37.29 0.62 16.61
C TYR A 345 -37.66 1.74 15.65
N ARG A 346 -38.18 2.83 16.21
CA ARG A 346 -38.45 4.11 15.55
C ARG A 346 -38.51 5.22 16.61
N PRO A 347 -38.46 6.52 16.25
CA PRO A 347 -38.63 7.60 17.22
C PRO A 347 -39.90 7.40 18.07
N GLY A 348 -39.75 7.53 19.38
CA GLY A 348 -40.77 7.30 20.40
C GLY A 348 -41.11 5.83 20.67
N CYS A 349 -40.44 4.86 20.04
CA CYS A 349 -40.79 3.44 20.17
C CYS A 349 -39.54 2.56 20.37
N LEU A 350 -39.45 1.92 21.53
CA LEU A 350 -38.36 1.00 21.87
C LEU A 350 -38.87 -0.44 21.95
N LEU A 351 -38.02 -1.38 21.55
CA LEU A 351 -38.19 -2.79 21.85
C LEU A 351 -37.29 -3.14 23.02
N VAL A 352 -37.84 -3.88 23.97
CA VAL A 352 -37.16 -4.30 25.20
C VAL A 352 -37.31 -5.81 25.35
N LEU A 353 -36.20 -6.52 25.40
CA LEU A 353 -36.14 -7.94 25.72
C LEU A 353 -35.92 -8.09 27.23
N LEU A 354 -36.97 -8.49 27.94
CA LEU A 354 -36.96 -8.73 29.38
C LEU A 354 -36.61 -10.19 29.64
N ASN A 355 -35.47 -10.44 30.28
CA ASN A 355 -34.96 -11.78 30.52
C ASN A 355 -35.22 -12.21 31.98
N HIS A 356 -35.68 -13.45 32.18
CA HIS A 356 -35.95 -14.01 33.50
C HIS A 356 -36.93 -13.19 34.35
N VAL A 357 -38.04 -12.79 33.73
CA VAL A 357 -39.15 -12.07 34.38
C VAL A 357 -40.41 -12.93 34.30
N GLU A 358 -40.94 -13.31 35.45
CA GLU A 358 -42.20 -14.05 35.53
C GLU A 358 -43.40 -13.12 35.25
N LYS A 359 -44.52 -13.71 34.80
CA LYS A 359 -45.73 -12.96 34.46
C LYS A 359 -46.24 -12.05 35.59
N ARG A 360 -46.09 -12.48 36.85
CA ARG A 360 -46.49 -11.71 38.05
C ARG A 360 -45.65 -10.44 38.27
N ASP A 361 -44.44 -10.38 37.74
CA ASP A 361 -43.51 -9.26 37.94
C ASP A 361 -43.56 -8.24 36.79
N LEU A 362 -44.23 -8.55 35.68
CA LEU A 362 -44.31 -7.67 34.51
C LEU A 362 -44.93 -6.31 34.84
N GLU A 363 -45.98 -6.27 35.67
CA GLU A 363 -46.60 -5.01 36.07
C GLU A 363 -45.67 -4.15 36.93
N ARG A 364 -44.82 -4.77 37.77
CA ARG A 364 -43.80 -4.04 38.54
C ARG A 364 -42.76 -3.43 37.62
N VAL A 365 -42.36 -4.14 36.56
CA VAL A 365 -41.43 -3.63 35.55
C VAL A 365 -42.06 -2.46 34.78
N LYS A 366 -43.31 -2.61 34.31
CA LYS A 366 -44.04 -1.54 33.63
C LYS A 366 -44.15 -0.30 34.51
N GLU A 367 -44.55 -0.45 35.76
CA GLU A 367 -44.76 0.69 36.66
C GLU A 367 -43.44 1.41 36.97
N ARG A 368 -42.34 0.68 37.10
CA ARG A 368 -41.01 1.28 37.26
C ARG A 368 -40.60 2.11 36.05
N ILE A 369 -40.82 1.61 34.83
CA ILE A 369 -40.55 2.37 33.59
C ILE A 369 -41.47 3.59 33.50
N ARG A 370 -42.77 3.39 33.76
CA ARG A 370 -43.80 4.44 33.69
C ARG A 370 -43.55 5.56 34.70
N SER A 371 -43.21 5.24 35.95
CA SER A 371 -42.86 6.23 36.97
C SER A 371 -41.63 7.02 36.54
N GLY A 372 -40.55 6.34 36.13
CA GLY A 372 -39.34 7.02 35.67
C GLY A 372 -39.59 7.95 34.48
N PHE A 373 -40.45 7.54 33.54
CA PHE A 373 -40.82 8.34 32.39
C PHE A 373 -41.66 9.56 32.76
N ARG A 374 -42.64 9.38 33.65
CA ARG A 374 -43.44 10.48 34.18
C ARG A 374 -42.57 11.51 34.90
N ASP A 375 -41.62 11.06 35.71
CA ASP A 375 -40.74 11.93 36.50
C ASP A 375 -39.78 12.74 35.59
N GLN A 376 -39.25 12.13 34.52
CA GLN A 376 -38.35 12.81 33.57
C GLN A 376 -39.06 13.76 32.59
N ASN A 377 -40.32 13.49 32.26
CA ASN A 377 -41.06 14.24 31.24
C ASN A 377 -42.22 15.08 31.81
N GLU A 378 -42.24 15.30 33.14
CA GLU A 378 -43.24 16.12 33.85
C GLU A 378 -44.71 15.77 33.52
N GLY A 379 -44.97 14.51 33.14
CA GLY A 379 -46.31 14.06 32.72
C GLY A 379 -46.82 14.63 31.39
N ARG A 380 -45.97 15.23 30.56
CA ARG A 380 -46.32 15.71 29.20
C ARG A 380 -46.70 14.56 28.25
N ALA A 381 -46.07 13.40 28.45
CA ALA A 381 -46.31 12.17 27.71
C ALA A 381 -46.52 10.98 28.67
N THR A 382 -47.07 9.89 28.13
CA THR A 382 -47.20 8.60 28.82
C THR A 382 -46.76 7.45 27.91
N LEU A 383 -46.77 6.23 28.44
CA LEU A 383 -46.29 5.04 27.73
C LEU A 383 -47.41 4.03 27.51
N ARG A 384 -47.48 3.54 26.27
CA ARG A 384 -48.23 2.36 25.88
C ARG A 384 -47.28 1.16 25.86
N PHE A 385 -47.70 0.06 26.46
CA PHE A 385 -46.93 -1.17 26.52
C PHE A 385 -47.67 -2.30 25.83
N GLU A 386 -46.98 -3.02 24.95
CA GLU A 386 -47.41 -4.32 24.41
C GLU A 386 -46.39 -5.36 24.86
N ILE A 387 -46.84 -6.51 25.35
CA ILE A 387 -45.95 -7.57 25.83
C ILE A 387 -46.37 -8.90 25.26
N VAL A 388 -45.39 -9.62 24.71
CA VAL A 388 -45.56 -10.97 24.17
C VAL A 388 -44.53 -11.89 24.83
N LYS A 389 -44.96 -13.09 25.24
CA LYS A 389 -44.03 -14.10 25.76
C LYS A 389 -43.21 -14.65 24.59
N VAL A 390 -41.89 -14.68 24.70
CA VAL A 390 -41.01 -15.07 23.59
C VAL A 390 -41.31 -16.48 23.09
N SER A 391 -41.65 -17.41 23.99
CA SER A 391 -42.02 -18.79 23.66
C SER A 391 -43.29 -18.93 22.83
N GLU A 392 -44.19 -17.93 22.85
CA GLU A 392 -45.44 -17.95 22.07
C GLU A 392 -45.17 -17.57 20.61
N TRP A 393 -44.07 -16.85 20.33
CA TRP A 393 -43.70 -16.39 19.00
C TRP A 393 -43.25 -17.54 18.09
N MET A 394 -42.70 -18.61 18.65
CA MET A 394 -42.19 -19.75 17.88
C MET A 394 -43.23 -20.84 17.61
N LYS A 395 -44.44 -20.72 18.17
CA LYS A 395 -45.53 -21.68 17.96
C LYS A 395 -46.38 -21.39 16.72
N GLY A 396 -46.10 -20.30 15.99
CA GLY A 396 -46.86 -19.85 14.83
C GLY A 396 -46.05 -19.76 13.52
N GLY A 397 -44.87 -20.40 13.46
CA GLY A 397 -44.00 -20.44 12.28
C GLY A 397 -44.02 -21.78 11.57
#